data_AF-A0A4R2SWI1-F1
#
_entry.id   AF-A0A4R2SWI1-F1
#
_cell.length_a   1.000
_cell.length_b   1.000
_cell.length_c   1.000
_cell.angle_alpha   90.00
_cell.angle_beta   90.00
_cell.angle_gamma   90.00
#
_symmetry.space_group_name_H-M   'P 1'
#
loop_
_entity.id
_entity.type
_entity.pdbx_description
1 polymer ?
#
loop_
_entity_poly.entity_id
_entity_poly.type
_entity_poly.pdbx_seq_one_letter_code
_entity_poly.pdbx_strand_id
1 'polypeptide(L)' 'MLNQIDLAAFSNYALNTFDYSADFEEDAFAVTFEGARVYVERKRSVFNIHVGAVVHKLPRC' A
#
# COMPACT_ATOMS: atom_id res chain seq x y z
N MET A 1 -10.41 -16.51 -5.44
CA MET A 1 -8.98 -16.35 -5.09
C MET A 1 -8.60 -14.93 -5.49
N LEU A 2 -8.18 -14.10 -4.53
CA LEU A 2 -7.55 -12.82 -4.85
C LEU A 2 -6.21 -13.17 -5.48
N ASN A 3 -6.11 -13.03 -6.80
CA ASN A 3 -4.87 -13.27 -7.53
C ASN A 3 -3.77 -12.43 -6.88
N GLN A 4 -2.64 -13.09 -6.67
CA GLN A 4 -1.40 -12.56 -6.14
C GLN A 4 -1.13 -11.18 -6.76
N ILE A 5 -1.36 -10.10 -5.99
CA ILE A 5 -1.05 -8.75 -6.44
C ILE A 5 0.42 -8.74 -6.81
N ASP A 6 0.73 -8.30 -8.03
CA ASP A 6 2.13 -8.05 -8.38
C ASP A 6 2.61 -6.89 -7.50
N LEU A 7 3.34 -7.26 -6.44
CA LEU A 7 3.82 -6.30 -5.45
C LEU A 7 4.76 -5.28 -6.10
N ALA A 8 5.47 -5.61 -7.17
CA ALA A 8 6.31 -4.66 -7.88
C ALA A 8 5.47 -3.64 -8.65
N ALA A 9 4.41 -4.09 -9.34
CA ALA A 9 3.47 -3.19 -10.01
C ALA A 9 2.72 -2.30 -9.00
N PHE A 10 2.27 -2.86 -7.88
CA PHE A 10 1.63 -2.09 -6.81
C PHE A 10 2.60 -1.09 -6.18
N SER A 11 3.87 -1.46 -6.00
CA SER A 11 4.88 -0.55 -5.48
C SER A 11 5.02 0.67 -6.37
N ASN A 12 5.15 0.48 -7.69
CA ASN A 12 5.20 1.59 -8.64
C ASN A 12 3.94 2.46 -8.59
N TYR A 13 2.75 1.86 -8.49
CA TYR A 13 1.51 2.61 -8.32
C TYR A 13 1.52 3.45 -7.03
N ALA A 14 1.91 2.84 -5.90
CA ALA A 14 1.97 3.50 -4.59
C ALA A 14 2.96 4.67 -4.60
N LEU A 15 4.14 4.49 -5.19
CA LEU A 15 5.16 5.55 -5.31
C LEU A 15 4.65 6.76 -6.11
N ASN A 16 3.85 6.54 -7.15
CA ASN A 16 3.33 7.60 -8.01
C ASN A 16 2.02 8.24 -7.51
N THR A 17 1.31 7.58 -6.60
CA THR A 17 -0.07 7.96 -6.23
C THR A 17 -0.19 8.42 -4.78
N PHE A 18 0.63 7.91 -3.87
CA PHE A 18 0.48 8.19 -2.44
C PHE A 18 1.35 9.39 -2.04
N ASP A 19 0.73 10.35 -1.36
CA ASP A 19 1.46 11.48 -0.81
C ASP A 19 2.39 11.06 0.34
N TYR A 20 3.61 11.59 0.31
CA TYR A 20 4.63 11.50 1.36
C TYR A 20 4.60 12.76 2.23
N SER A 21 3.46 13.04 2.86
CA SER A 21 3.41 14.10 3.88
C SER A 21 3.55 13.49 5.28
N ALA A 22 4.38 14.14 6.10
CA ALA A 22 4.54 13.82 7.52
C ALA A 22 3.24 14.09 8.31
N ASP A 23 2.34 14.92 7.79
CA ASP A 23 1.05 15.23 8.42
C ASP A 23 0.06 14.07 8.35
N PHE A 24 0.34 13.05 7.51
CA PHE A 24 -0.44 11.83 7.37
C PHE A 24 0.31 10.60 7.90
N GLU A 25 1.27 10.79 8.80
CA GLU A 25 1.85 9.69 9.57
C GLU A 25 0.75 8.96 10.35
N GLU A 26 0.76 7.63 10.29
CA GLU A 26 -0.17 6.70 10.95
C GLU A 26 -1.60 6.66 10.40
N ASP A 27 -1.85 7.25 9.22
CA ASP A 27 -3.16 7.16 8.54
C ASP A 27 -3.36 5.80 7.81
N ALA A 28 -4.61 5.40 7.60
CA ALA A 28 -4.97 4.19 6.87
C ALA A 28 -6.10 4.44 5.86
N PHE A 29 -5.93 3.91 4.65
CA PHE A 29 -6.93 4.02 3.58
C PHE A 29 -6.97 2.75 2.75
N ALA A 30 -7.95 2.66 1.84
CA ALA A 30 -8.09 1.53 0.95
C ALA A 30 -8.22 1.97 -0.50
N VAL A 31 -7.50 1.27 -1.38
CA VAL A 31 -7.49 1.49 -2.83
C VAL A 31 -7.99 0.26 -3.57
N THR A 32 -8.43 0.45 -4.80
CA THR A 32 -8.73 -0.66 -5.70
C THR A 32 -7.62 -0.73 -6.75
N PHE A 33 -6.87 -1.82 -6.78
CA PHE A 33 -5.78 -2.06 -7.72
C PHE A 33 -6.05 -3.36 -8.47
N GLU A 34 -6.07 -3.32 -9.80
CA GLU A 34 -6.35 -4.47 -10.67
C GLU A 34 -7.64 -5.24 -10.29
N GLY A 35 -8.66 -4.52 -9.83
CA GLY A 35 -9.93 -5.10 -9.38
C GLY A 35 -9.90 -5.74 -7.98
N ALA A 36 -8.75 -5.74 -7.31
CA ALA A 36 -8.60 -6.16 -5.92
C ALA A 36 -8.66 -4.96 -4.96
N ARG A 37 -9.36 -5.11 -3.83
CA ARG A 37 -9.34 -4.11 -2.75
C ARG A 37 -8.10 -4.32 -1.89
N VAL A 38 -7.29 -3.28 -1.74
CA VAL A 38 -6.04 -3.28 -0.98
C VAL A 38 -6.14 -2.27 0.14
N TYR A 39 -5.84 -2.70 1.37
CA TYR A 39 -5.75 -1.81 2.52
C TYR A 39 -4.30 -1.38 2.73
N VAL A 40 -4.10 -0.09 2.98
CA VAL A 40 -2.79 0.53 3.11
C VAL A 40 -2.73 1.32 4.40
N GLU A 41 -1.75 1.04 5.25
CA GLU A 41 -1.37 1.91 6.36
C GLU A 41 -0.13 2.70 6.00
N ARG A 42 -0.18 4.01 6.19
CA ARG A 42 0.95 4.92 6.04
C ARG A 42 1.69 5.03 7.36
N LYS A 43 2.84 4.37 7.48
CA LYS A 43 3.74 4.55 8.63
C LYS A 43 4.87 5.47 8.23
N ARG A 44 5.53 6.08 9.23
CA ARG A 44 6.62 7.05 9.03
C ARG A 44 7.64 6.62 7.96
N SER A 45 8.08 5.36 7.97
CA SER A 45 9.15 4.86 7.09
C SER A 45 8.70 3.80 6.08
N VAL A 46 7.46 3.29 6.19
CA VAL A 46 6.96 2.19 5.33
C VAL A 46 5.46 2.35 5.06
N PHE A 47 4.99 1.76 3.98
CA PHE A 47 3.58 1.45 3.78
C PHE A 47 3.33 -0.01 4.14
N ASN A 48 2.38 -0.29 5.03
CA ASN A 48 1.90 -1.65 5.25
C ASN A 48 0.76 -1.93 4.27
N ILE A 49 0.89 -2.97 3.47
CA ILE A 49 -0.09 -3.37 2.47
C ILE A 49 -0.75 -4.66 2.95
N HIS A 50 -2.03 -4.59 3.27
CA HIS A 50 -2.82 -5.70 3.77
C HIS A 50 -3.54 -6.38 2.60
N VAL A 51 -3.18 -7.64 2.35
CA VAL A 51 -3.79 -8.50 1.35
C VAL A 51 -4.29 -9.76 2.03
N GLY A 52 -5.58 -9.78 2.36
CA GLY A 52 -6.16 -10.83 3.21
C GLY A 52 -5.53 -10.82 4.60
N ALA A 53 -4.95 -11.94 5.02
CA ALA A 53 -4.25 -12.08 6.31
C ALA A 53 -2.75 -11.73 6.25
N VAL A 54 -2.22 -11.44 5.06
CA VAL A 54 -0.80 -11.16 4.85
C VAL A 54 -0.56 -9.66 4.84
N VAL A 55 0.52 -9.22 5.49
CA VAL A 55 0.98 -7.84 5.51
C VAL A 55 2.33 -7.74 4.82
N HIS A 56 2.39 -6.99 3.73
CA HIS A 56 3.62 -6.67 3.01
C HIS A 56 4.11 -5.28 3.41
N LYS A 57 5.42 -5.12 3.59
CA LYS A 57 6.03 -3.82 3.93
C LYS A 57 6.72 -3.24 2.71
N LEU A 58 6.26 -2.08 2.27
CA LEU A 58 6.89 -1.32 1.20
C LEU A 58 7.67 -0.14 1.82
N PRO A 59 9.00 -0.05 1.60
CA PRO A 59 9.75 1.12 2.05
C PRO A 59 9.22 2.41 1.42
N ARG A 60 9.24 3.50 2.18
CA ARG A 60 9.12 4.84 1.61
C ARG A 60 10.46 5.17 0.94
N CYS A 61 10.45 5.52 -0.35
CA CYS A 61 11.63 6.04 -1.04
C CYS A 61 11.91 7.49 -0.63
#